data_AF-A0A7C5WYC1-F1
#
_entry.id   AF-A0A7C5WYC1-F1
#
_cell.length_a   1.000
_cell.length_b   1.000
_cell.length_c   1.000
_cell.angle_alpha   90.00
_cell.angle_beta   90.00
_cell.angle_gamma   90.00
#
_symmetry.space_group_name_H-M   'P 1'
#
loop_
_entity.id
_entity.type
_entity.pdbx_description
1 polymer ?
#
loop_
_entity_poly.entity_id
_entity_poly.type
_entity_poly.pdbx_seq_one_letter_code
_entity_poly.pdbx_strand_id
1 'polypeptide(L)'
;VRYKSSSQEGMVSFDDYISRADSEKKEIYYIIGEDEKVLRNSPLLEAYKKANIEVLIMDDYEVDSIVTPMIGSYKEWTLKDITTIDAPDSKTEEEKKEIEEEFKPLVEKLKEKLGDEVKEVKISTRLTDSPSCVLKDSSGPMAGMAAMFAQMGQEMPEIPLILEINPDHEMVKKLEKVEDDTLFDDMAHVLLDTAKLSEGIEPKDKTAFAHRIAKLATKAL
;
A
#
# COMPACT_ATOMS: atom_id res chain seq x y z
N VAL A 1 -5.38 8.22 24.35
CA VAL A 1 -5.38 7.09 23.39
C VAL A 1 -4.02 6.41 23.43
N ARG A 2 -3.96 5.11 23.16
CA ARG A 2 -2.73 4.33 23.07
C ARG A 2 -2.85 3.36 21.91
N TYR A 3 -1.77 3.19 21.15
CA TYR A 3 -1.71 2.40 19.93
C TYR A 3 -0.49 1.49 19.94
N LYS A 4 -0.47 0.50 19.06
CA LYS A 4 0.73 -0.29 18.81
C LYS A 4 1.69 0.55 17.94
N SER A 5 2.95 0.13 17.86
CA SER A 5 4.00 0.86 17.14
C SER A 5 4.82 -0.06 16.24
N SER A 6 5.30 0.49 15.13
CA SER A 6 6.20 -0.21 14.19
C SER A 6 7.59 -0.46 14.77
N SER A 7 8.02 0.31 15.78
CA SER A 7 9.37 0.25 16.35
C SER A 7 9.41 -0.04 17.86
N GLN A 8 8.28 0.07 18.57
CA GLN A 8 8.21 -0.15 20.01
C GLN A 8 7.36 -1.37 20.37
N GLU A 9 7.72 -2.04 21.46
CA GLU A 9 6.90 -3.10 22.06
C GLU A 9 5.80 -2.51 22.96
N GLY A 10 4.65 -3.19 22.99
CA GLY A 10 3.51 -2.78 23.81
C GLY A 10 2.75 -1.57 23.24
N MET A 11 2.03 -0.90 24.13
CA MET A 11 1.14 0.22 23.78
C MET A 11 1.84 1.56 24.00
N VAL A 12 1.82 2.40 22.97
CA VAL A 12 2.45 3.73 22.89
C VAL A 12 1.38 4.81 22.93
N SER A 13 1.53 5.81 23.81
CA SER A 13 0.70 7.02 23.75
C SER A 13 1.24 8.04 22.75
N PHE A 14 0.44 9.03 22.37
CA PHE A 14 0.93 10.14 21.53
C PHE A 14 2.08 10.91 22.21
N ASP A 15 2.05 11.07 23.54
CA ASP A 15 3.15 11.71 24.27
C ASP A 15 4.44 10.89 24.19
N ASP A 16 4.32 9.56 24.29
CA ASP A 16 5.47 8.66 24.13
C ASP A 16 6.04 8.79 22.71
N TYR A 17 5.18 8.76 21.67
CA TYR A 17 5.60 8.94 20.28
C TYR A 17 6.35 10.27 20.08
N ILE A 18 5.76 11.38 20.52
CA ILE A 18 6.31 12.74 20.37
C ILE A 18 7.70 12.85 21.02
N SER A 19 7.95 12.14 22.12
CA SER A 19 9.26 12.17 22.79
C SER A 19 10.42 11.62 21.95
N ARG A 20 10.12 10.83 20.91
CA ARG A 20 11.10 10.20 20.00
C ARG A 20 11.04 10.74 18.58
N ALA A 21 9.94 11.35 18.19
CA ALA A 21 9.69 11.81 16.84
C ALA A 21 10.46 13.11 16.50
N ASP A 22 10.58 13.39 15.20
CA ASP A 22 11.22 14.59 14.69
C ASP A 22 10.38 15.84 15.02
N SER A 23 10.89 16.66 15.94
CA SER A 23 10.23 17.87 16.41
C SER A 23 10.13 18.99 15.38
N GLU A 24 10.92 18.94 14.29
CA GLU A 24 10.82 19.93 13.21
C GLU A 24 9.60 19.65 12.33
N LYS A 25 9.32 18.37 12.04
CA LYS A 25 8.18 17.96 11.20
C LYS A 25 6.85 18.08 11.93
N LYS A 26 6.81 17.71 13.22
CA LYS A 26 5.57 17.66 14.03
C LYS A 26 4.45 16.81 13.41
N GLU A 27 4.80 15.64 12.90
CA GLU A 27 3.87 14.68 12.29
C GLU A 27 3.83 13.37 13.09
N ILE A 28 2.63 12.82 13.29
CA ILE A 28 2.40 11.49 13.88
C ILE A 28 1.91 10.57 12.76
N TYR A 29 2.78 9.71 12.27
CA TYR A 29 2.44 8.78 11.19
C TYR A 29 1.68 7.56 11.73
N TYR A 30 0.66 7.12 11.01
CA TYR A 30 -0.11 5.94 11.36
C TYR A 30 -0.55 5.14 10.12
N ILE A 31 -0.86 3.86 10.34
CA ILE A 31 -1.51 2.98 9.38
C ILE A 31 -2.66 2.26 10.08
N ILE A 32 -3.80 2.14 9.38
CA ILE A 32 -5.01 1.47 9.86
C ILE A 32 -5.29 0.23 9.02
N GLY A 33 -5.66 -0.87 9.66
CA GLY A 33 -6.07 -2.11 8.99
C GLY A 33 -6.69 -3.12 9.95
N GLU A 34 -7.09 -4.27 9.43
CA GLU A 34 -7.87 -5.26 10.18
C GLU A 34 -7.00 -6.26 10.98
N ASP A 35 -5.73 -6.41 10.62
CA ASP A 35 -4.83 -7.39 11.24
C ASP A 35 -3.45 -6.78 11.52
N GLU A 36 -3.02 -6.83 12.78
CA GLU A 36 -1.72 -6.31 13.21
C GLU A 36 -0.55 -6.92 12.44
N LYS A 37 -0.59 -8.22 12.14
CA LYS A 37 0.53 -8.90 11.46
C LYS A 37 0.61 -8.44 10.02
N VAL A 38 -0.52 -8.27 9.34
CA VAL A 38 -0.58 -7.68 8.00
C VAL A 38 0.03 -6.28 8.05
N LEU A 39 -0.45 -5.42 8.95
CA LEU A 39 0.03 -4.05 9.07
C LEU A 39 1.54 -3.96 9.31
N ARG A 40 2.10 -4.78 10.22
CA ARG A 40 3.54 -4.79 10.52
C ARG A 40 4.41 -5.23 9.34
N ASN A 41 3.86 -6.06 8.46
CA ASN A 41 4.52 -6.58 7.28
C ASN A 41 4.12 -5.86 5.98
N SER A 42 3.26 -4.82 6.07
CA SER A 42 2.84 -4.05 4.91
C SER A 42 4.06 -3.40 4.24
N PRO A 43 4.20 -3.55 2.92
CA PRO A 43 5.19 -2.82 2.13
C PRO A 43 5.14 -1.31 2.31
N LEU A 44 3.99 -0.74 2.69
CA LEU A 44 3.81 0.70 2.94
C LEU A 44 4.69 1.21 4.09
N LEU A 45 5.15 0.34 5.00
CA LEU A 45 6.05 0.69 6.09
C LEU A 45 7.53 0.78 5.67
N GLU A 46 7.90 0.30 4.48
CA GLU A 46 9.31 0.12 4.10
C GLU A 46 10.10 1.43 4.08
N ALA A 47 9.61 2.46 3.38
CA ALA A 47 10.27 3.77 3.37
C ALA A 47 10.37 4.39 4.78
N TYR A 48 9.36 4.22 5.63
CA TYR A 48 9.38 4.71 7.00
C TYR A 48 10.42 3.97 7.86
N LYS A 49 10.50 2.64 7.73
CA LYS A 49 11.52 1.82 8.38
C LYS A 49 12.92 2.26 7.93
N LYS A 50 13.13 2.46 6.63
CA LYS A 50 14.41 2.92 6.05
C LYS A 50 14.80 4.32 6.55
N ALA A 51 13.82 5.21 6.71
CA ALA A 51 14.02 6.55 7.25
C ALA A 51 14.08 6.61 8.78
N ASN A 52 13.98 5.46 9.47
CA ASN A 52 13.89 5.35 10.93
C ASN A 52 12.75 6.21 11.52
N ILE A 53 11.61 6.26 10.84
CA ILE A 53 10.41 6.97 11.26
C ILE A 53 9.43 5.98 11.88
N GLU A 54 9.02 6.26 13.12
CA GLU A 54 8.01 5.47 13.84
C GLU A 54 6.63 5.68 13.20
N VAL A 55 5.88 4.57 13.02
CA VAL A 55 4.50 4.56 12.54
C VAL A 55 3.63 3.85 13.56
N LEU A 56 2.53 4.46 13.97
CA LEU A 56 1.54 3.85 14.85
C LEU A 56 0.72 2.82 14.08
N ILE A 57 0.55 1.63 14.66
CA ILE A 57 -0.22 0.52 14.11
C ILE A 57 -1.60 0.52 14.77
N MET A 58 -2.64 0.66 13.96
CA MET A 58 -4.03 0.76 14.39
C MET A 58 -4.81 -0.42 13.79
N ASP A 59 -4.99 -1.48 14.58
CA ASP A 59 -5.58 -2.74 14.13
C ASP A 59 -7.06 -2.91 14.50
N ASP A 60 -7.68 -1.90 15.13
CA ASP A 60 -9.12 -1.86 15.36
C ASP A 60 -9.79 -1.07 14.22
N TYR A 61 -9.84 -1.67 13.02
CA TYR A 61 -10.30 -0.99 11.82
C TYR A 61 -11.68 -0.34 11.97
N GLU A 62 -12.63 -0.98 12.67
CA GLU A 62 -13.99 -0.47 12.85
C GLU A 62 -14.01 0.86 13.63
N VAL A 63 -13.14 1.00 14.63
CA VAL A 63 -13.07 2.19 15.48
C VAL A 63 -12.07 3.20 14.90
N ASP A 64 -10.85 2.76 14.61
CA ASP A 64 -9.73 3.62 14.27
C ASP A 64 -9.94 4.32 12.93
N SER A 65 -10.58 3.67 11.95
CA SER A 65 -10.88 4.28 10.63
C SER A 65 -11.84 5.47 10.71
N ILE A 66 -12.63 5.56 11.79
CA ILE A 66 -13.57 6.66 12.04
C ILE A 66 -12.95 7.67 13.00
N VAL A 67 -12.40 7.19 14.12
CA VAL A 67 -11.93 8.05 15.21
C VAL A 67 -10.64 8.78 14.84
N THR A 68 -9.66 8.09 14.26
CA THR A 68 -8.34 8.67 14.02
C THR A 68 -8.38 9.85 13.05
N PRO A 69 -9.08 9.78 11.89
CA PRO A 69 -9.24 10.94 11.01
C PRO A 69 -9.93 12.13 11.70
N MET A 70 -10.85 11.88 12.64
CA MET A 70 -11.54 12.94 13.39
C MET A 70 -10.64 13.63 14.44
N ILE A 71 -9.59 12.96 14.94
CA ILE A 71 -8.63 13.58 15.85
C ILE A 71 -7.93 14.74 15.13
N GLY A 72 -7.43 14.48 13.91
CA GLY A 72 -6.73 15.44 13.05
C GLY A 72 -5.36 15.91 13.57
N SER A 73 -5.32 16.42 14.80
CA SER A 73 -4.11 16.87 15.47
C SER A 73 -4.13 16.56 16.97
N TYR A 74 -2.95 16.41 17.55
CA TYR A 74 -2.75 16.30 18.99
C TYR A 74 -1.69 17.30 19.42
N LYS A 75 -2.07 18.27 20.27
CA LYS A 75 -1.24 19.44 20.58
C LYS A 75 -0.89 20.18 19.28
N GLU A 76 0.39 20.35 18.99
CA GLU A 76 0.92 20.98 17.78
C GLU A 76 1.30 19.97 16.68
N TRP A 77 0.95 18.69 16.87
CA TRP A 77 1.33 17.61 15.97
C TRP A 77 0.14 17.18 15.10
N THR A 78 0.37 16.98 13.81
CA THR A 78 -0.66 16.55 12.86
C THR A 78 -0.58 15.03 12.65
N LEU A 79 -1.72 14.34 12.68
CA LEU A 79 -1.78 12.91 12.39
C LEU A 79 -1.77 12.70 10.86
N LYS A 80 -0.97 11.76 10.38
CA LYS A 80 -0.77 11.47 8.95
C LYS A 80 -0.99 9.99 8.65
N ASP A 81 -2.02 9.69 7.86
CA ASP A 81 -2.23 8.35 7.33
C ASP A 81 -1.23 8.09 6.21
N ILE A 82 -0.32 7.14 6.44
CA ILE A 82 0.75 6.84 5.48
C ILE A 82 0.20 6.31 4.15
N THR A 83 -1.03 5.78 4.11
CA THR A 83 -1.67 5.28 2.88
C THR A 83 -2.15 6.41 1.96
N THR A 84 -2.24 7.64 2.47
CA THR A 84 -2.81 8.81 1.76
C THR A 84 -1.79 9.89 1.43
N ILE A 85 -0.60 9.82 2.03
CA ILE A 85 0.49 10.76 1.80
C ILE A 85 1.62 10.08 1.03
N ASP A 86 2.47 10.91 0.43
CA ASP A 86 3.74 10.44 -0.08
C ASP A 86 4.61 9.94 1.07
N ALA A 87 5.35 8.86 0.80
CA ALA A 87 6.33 8.37 1.75
C ALA A 87 7.44 9.41 1.99
N PRO A 88 8.13 9.33 3.14
CA PRO A 88 9.32 10.14 3.39
C PRO A 88 10.31 9.96 2.24
N ASP A 89 10.46 11.05 1.47
CA ASP A 89 11.09 10.99 0.16
C ASP A 89 12.59 10.76 0.25
N SER A 90 13.07 9.93 -0.68
CA SER A 90 14.50 9.85 -1.01
C SER A 90 14.82 10.39 -2.40
N LYS A 91 13.80 10.63 -3.24
CA LYS A 91 13.96 11.06 -4.64
C LYS A 91 13.41 12.47 -4.84
N THR A 92 14.12 13.24 -5.66
CA THR A 92 13.71 14.59 -6.06
C THR A 92 12.53 14.55 -7.04
N GLU A 93 11.81 15.66 -7.17
CA GLU A 93 10.69 15.78 -8.11
C GLU A 93 11.11 15.57 -9.57
N GLU A 94 12.37 15.89 -9.90
CA GLU A 94 12.95 15.64 -11.23
C GLU A 94 13.15 14.13 -11.46
N GLU A 95 13.76 13.41 -10.51
CA GLU A 95 13.95 11.96 -10.60
C GLU A 95 12.62 11.20 -10.68
N LYS A 96 11.59 11.66 -9.95
CA LYS A 96 10.25 11.05 -10.03
C LYS A 96 9.68 11.14 -11.45
N LYS A 97 9.75 12.32 -12.08
CA LYS A 97 9.25 12.52 -13.45
C LYS A 97 10.00 11.70 -14.48
N GLU A 98 11.33 11.59 -14.35
CA GLU A 98 12.14 10.76 -15.24
C GLU A 98 11.72 9.29 -15.16
N ILE A 99 11.55 8.76 -13.95
CA ILE A 99 11.12 7.38 -13.73
C ILE A 99 9.68 7.14 -14.23
N GLU A 100 8.77 8.08 -13.99
CA GLU A 100 7.39 7.99 -14.48
C GLU A 100 7.34 7.90 -16.01
N GLU A 101 8.12 8.70 -16.72
CA GLU A 101 8.19 8.64 -18.19
C GLU A 101 8.88 7.38 -18.69
N GLU A 102 9.95 6.92 -18.02
CA GLU A 102 10.64 5.66 -18.36
C GLU A 102 9.71 4.45 -18.26
N PHE A 103 8.97 4.33 -17.15
CA PHE A 103 8.13 3.16 -16.88
C PHE A 103 6.68 3.29 -17.36
N LYS A 104 6.31 4.42 -17.98
CA LYS A 104 4.97 4.64 -18.53
C LYS A 104 4.46 3.50 -19.43
N PRO A 105 5.26 2.93 -20.36
CA PRO A 105 4.79 1.82 -21.19
C PRO A 105 4.46 0.56 -20.36
N LEU A 106 5.22 0.29 -19.30
CA LEU A 106 4.96 -0.83 -18.40
C LEU A 106 3.66 -0.60 -17.61
N VAL A 107 3.47 0.61 -17.08
CA VAL A 107 2.27 1.01 -16.34
C VAL A 107 1.01 0.85 -17.19
N GLU A 108 1.04 1.34 -18.43
CA GLU A 108 -0.09 1.22 -19.36
C GLU A 108 -0.39 -0.26 -19.70
N LYS A 109 0.65 -1.05 -19.99
CA LYS A 109 0.49 -2.48 -20.31
C LYS A 109 -0.03 -3.29 -19.10
N LEU A 110 0.44 -3.00 -17.89
CA LEU A 110 -0.10 -3.61 -16.67
C LEU A 110 -1.58 -3.26 -16.47
N LYS A 111 -1.93 -1.98 -16.63
CA LYS A 111 -3.32 -1.53 -16.50
C LYS A 111 -4.23 -2.20 -17.54
N GLU A 112 -3.76 -2.38 -18.76
CA GLU A 112 -4.48 -3.11 -19.81
C GLU A 112 -4.75 -4.56 -19.40
N LYS A 113 -3.73 -5.31 -18.95
CA LYS A 113 -3.87 -6.72 -18.56
C LYS A 113 -4.75 -6.91 -17.33
N LEU A 114 -4.62 -6.03 -16.34
CA LEU A 114 -5.36 -6.13 -15.08
C LEU A 114 -6.81 -5.63 -15.21
N GLY A 115 -7.14 -4.88 -16.26
CA GLY A 115 -8.50 -4.43 -16.55
C GLY A 115 -9.14 -3.74 -15.36
N ASP A 116 -10.34 -4.20 -14.98
CA ASP A 116 -11.14 -3.61 -13.90
C ASP A 116 -10.75 -4.11 -12.49
N GLU A 117 -9.78 -5.02 -12.35
CA GLU A 117 -9.32 -5.45 -11.02
C GLU A 117 -8.57 -4.35 -10.26
N VAL A 118 -8.02 -3.38 -10.98
CA VAL A 118 -7.38 -2.18 -10.42
C VAL A 118 -8.00 -0.97 -11.08
N LYS A 119 -8.18 0.13 -10.35
CA LYS A 119 -8.51 1.43 -10.90
C LYS A 119 -7.37 1.98 -11.74
N GLU A 120 -6.15 1.88 -11.21
CA GLU A 120 -4.96 2.54 -11.74
C GLU A 120 -3.71 1.76 -11.36
N VAL A 121 -2.65 1.90 -12.16
CA VAL A 121 -1.30 1.41 -11.85
C VAL A 121 -0.39 2.64 -11.75
N LYS A 122 0.46 2.71 -10.72
CA LYS A 122 1.37 3.84 -10.47
C LYS A 122 2.77 3.37 -10.15
N ILE A 123 3.75 4.24 -10.38
CA ILE A 123 5.09 4.06 -9.83
C ILE A 123 5.05 4.38 -8.33
N SER A 124 5.64 3.51 -7.54
CA SER A 124 5.75 3.71 -6.10
C SER A 124 6.96 4.54 -5.73
N THR A 125 6.79 5.40 -4.74
CA THR A 125 7.87 6.14 -4.06
C THR A 125 8.17 5.58 -2.67
N ARG A 126 7.34 4.66 -2.17
CA ARG A 126 7.36 4.14 -0.79
C ARG A 126 7.98 2.76 -0.64
N LEU A 127 8.12 2.03 -1.74
CA LEU A 127 8.66 0.67 -1.77
C LEU A 127 10.19 0.66 -1.88
N THR A 128 10.81 -0.30 -1.18
CA THR A 128 12.25 -0.54 -1.19
C THR A 128 12.57 -1.95 -1.66
N ASP A 129 12.06 -2.96 -0.96
CA ASP A 129 12.34 -4.38 -1.16
C ASP A 129 11.16 -5.09 -1.84
N SER A 130 9.92 -4.61 -1.64
CA SER A 130 8.76 -5.22 -2.28
C SER A 130 8.64 -4.82 -3.75
N PRO A 131 8.18 -5.72 -4.64
CA PRO A 131 7.97 -5.42 -6.05
C PRO A 131 6.74 -4.54 -6.31
N SER A 132 5.73 -4.64 -5.46
CA SER A 132 4.45 -3.94 -5.59
C SER A 132 3.70 -3.90 -4.25
N CYS A 133 2.74 -3.00 -4.15
CA CYS A 133 1.72 -2.96 -3.09
C CYS A 133 0.39 -2.48 -3.66
N VAL A 134 -0.70 -2.69 -2.92
CA VAL A 134 -2.02 -2.15 -3.30
C VAL A 134 -2.51 -1.15 -2.28
N LEU A 135 -3.19 -0.12 -2.77
CA LEU A 135 -3.89 0.86 -1.95
C LEU A 135 -5.38 0.82 -2.30
N LYS A 136 -6.23 0.98 -1.28
CA LYS A 136 -7.66 1.25 -1.51
C LYS A 136 -7.78 2.72 -1.94
N ASP A 137 -8.49 3.01 -3.03
CA ASP A 137 -8.77 4.40 -3.42
C ASP A 137 -9.78 5.05 -2.46
N SER A 138 -9.28 5.57 -1.34
CA SER A 138 -10.05 6.25 -0.29
C SER A 138 -10.54 7.64 -0.71
N SER A 139 -10.07 8.16 -1.85
CA SER A 139 -10.41 9.49 -2.37
C SER A 139 -11.61 9.48 -3.34
N GLY A 140 -11.99 8.30 -3.83
CA GLY A 140 -13.01 8.14 -4.86
C GLY A 140 -14.45 8.22 -4.33
N PRO A 141 -15.44 8.47 -5.22
CA PRO A 141 -16.86 8.44 -4.86
C PRO A 141 -17.32 7.14 -4.17
N MET A 142 -16.67 6.02 -4.47
CA MET A 142 -16.95 4.71 -3.86
C MET A 142 -16.55 4.64 -2.39
N ALA A 143 -15.49 5.33 -1.97
CA ALA A 143 -15.11 5.38 -0.56
C ALA A 143 -16.18 6.08 0.29
N GLY A 144 -16.73 7.20 -0.22
CA GLY A 144 -17.84 7.90 0.43
C GLY A 144 -19.13 7.06 0.50
N MET A 145 -19.41 6.29 -0.56
CA MET A 145 -20.54 5.36 -0.58
C MET A 145 -20.36 4.20 0.40
N ALA A 146 -19.16 3.61 0.46
CA ALA A 146 -18.83 2.55 1.41
C ALA A 146 -19.04 3.00 2.86
N ALA A 147 -18.58 4.22 3.21
CA ALA A 147 -18.82 4.80 4.53
C ALA A 147 -20.31 4.96 4.86
N MET A 148 -21.14 5.37 3.89
CA MET A 148 -22.59 5.48 4.07
C MET A 148 -23.25 4.10 4.27
N PHE A 149 -22.87 3.10 3.47
CA PHE A 149 -23.40 1.73 3.58
C PHE A 149 -23.04 1.08 4.91
N ALA A 150 -21.80 1.27 5.38
CA ALA A 150 -21.37 0.82 6.70
C ALA A 150 -22.23 1.41 7.83
N GLN A 151 -22.52 2.72 7.79
CA GLN A 151 -23.42 3.36 8.76
C GLN A 151 -24.85 2.81 8.73
N MET A 152 -25.29 2.32 7.56
CA MET A 152 -26.61 1.70 7.37
C MET A 152 -26.62 0.20 7.67
N GLY A 153 -25.48 -0.40 8.05
CA GLY A 153 -25.35 -1.84 8.25
C GLY A 153 -25.55 -2.67 6.98
N GLN A 154 -25.28 -2.09 5.81
CA GLN A 154 -25.38 -2.77 4.51
C GLN A 154 -24.01 -3.21 4.00
N GLU A 155 -23.98 -4.19 3.09
CA GLU A 155 -22.75 -4.63 2.44
C GLU A 155 -22.10 -3.47 1.69
N MET A 156 -20.84 -3.19 2.03
CA MET A 156 -20.10 -2.12 1.38
C MET A 156 -19.76 -2.51 -0.06
N PRO A 157 -19.92 -1.59 -1.02
CA PRO A 157 -19.38 -1.79 -2.36
C PRO A 157 -17.86 -1.98 -2.33
N GLU A 158 -17.35 -2.80 -3.24
CA GLU A 158 -15.92 -3.05 -3.37
C GLU A 158 -15.19 -1.75 -3.76
N ILE A 159 -14.21 -1.36 -2.94
CA ILE A 159 -13.41 -0.15 -3.19
C ILE A 159 -12.34 -0.49 -4.23
N PRO A 160 -12.25 0.27 -5.34
CA PRO A 160 -11.23 0.02 -6.35
C PRO A 160 -9.80 0.10 -5.79
N LEU A 161 -8.93 -0.79 -6.26
CA LEU A 161 -7.53 -0.84 -5.86
C LEU A 161 -6.63 -0.02 -6.80
N ILE A 162 -5.60 0.60 -6.25
CA ILE A 162 -4.49 1.19 -7.00
C ILE A 162 -3.29 0.27 -6.78
N LEU A 163 -2.71 -0.25 -7.87
CA LEU A 163 -1.47 -1.03 -7.79
C LEU A 163 -0.29 -0.08 -7.91
N GLU A 164 0.55 0.00 -6.89
CA GLU A 164 1.84 0.67 -7.00
C GLU A 164 2.93 -0.37 -7.32
N ILE A 165 3.83 -0.06 -8.27
CA ILE A 165 4.96 -0.91 -8.64
C ILE A 165 6.27 -0.25 -8.26
N ASN A 166 7.24 -1.05 -7.77
CA ASN A 166 8.56 -0.57 -7.40
C ASN A 166 9.49 -0.58 -8.63
N PRO A 167 9.85 0.60 -9.19
CA PRO A 167 10.69 0.68 -10.38
C PRO A 167 12.11 0.18 -10.12
N ASP A 168 12.57 0.16 -8.86
CA ASP A 168 13.92 -0.27 -8.50
C ASP A 168 14.04 -1.79 -8.34
N HIS A 169 12.92 -2.50 -8.15
CA HIS A 169 12.89 -3.93 -7.90
C HIS A 169 13.21 -4.75 -9.17
N GLU A 170 14.04 -5.79 -9.02
CA GLU A 170 14.54 -6.58 -10.15
C GLU A 170 13.42 -7.27 -10.95
N MET A 171 12.39 -7.76 -10.27
CA MET A 171 11.21 -8.36 -10.91
C MET A 171 10.51 -7.37 -11.85
N VAL A 172 10.37 -6.10 -11.45
CA VAL A 172 9.68 -5.06 -12.24
C VAL A 172 10.53 -4.68 -13.45
N LYS A 173 11.83 -4.47 -13.26
CA LYS A 173 12.79 -4.23 -14.36
C LYS A 173 12.86 -5.37 -15.38
N LYS A 174 12.68 -6.62 -14.92
CA LYS A 174 12.63 -7.79 -15.80
C LYS A 174 11.30 -7.92 -16.51
N LEU A 175 10.19 -7.61 -15.83
CA LEU A 175 8.84 -7.66 -16.39
C LEU A 175 8.69 -6.73 -17.60
N GLU A 176 9.29 -5.54 -17.54
CA GLU A 176 9.37 -4.59 -18.65
C GLU A 176 9.92 -5.22 -19.94
N LYS A 177 10.86 -6.16 -19.81
CA LYS A 177 11.57 -6.80 -20.92
C LYS A 177 10.89 -8.07 -21.43
N VAL A 178 9.73 -8.45 -20.88
CA VAL A 178 9.00 -9.64 -21.29
C VAL A 178 8.20 -9.37 -22.57
N GLU A 179 8.65 -9.98 -23.67
CA GLU A 179 7.97 -9.92 -24.98
C GLU A 179 6.84 -10.96 -25.11
N ASP A 180 6.94 -12.10 -24.42
CA ASP A 180 5.91 -13.14 -24.38
C ASP A 180 4.67 -12.61 -23.65
N ASP A 181 3.62 -12.28 -24.40
CA ASP A 181 2.40 -11.68 -23.87
C ASP A 181 1.68 -12.58 -22.86
N THR A 182 1.75 -13.91 -23.03
CA THR A 182 1.15 -14.86 -22.08
C THR A 182 1.92 -14.88 -20.77
N LEU A 183 3.26 -14.87 -20.84
CA LEU A 183 4.10 -14.76 -19.65
C LEU A 183 3.88 -13.42 -18.94
N PHE A 184 3.77 -12.33 -19.70
CA PHE A 184 3.52 -11.00 -19.14
C PHE A 184 2.17 -10.95 -18.40
N ASP A 185 1.11 -11.50 -19.00
CA ASP A 185 -0.21 -11.60 -18.38
C ASP A 185 -0.18 -12.37 -17.06
N ASP A 186 0.42 -13.57 -17.05
CA ASP A 186 0.57 -14.37 -15.84
C ASP A 186 1.32 -13.60 -14.74
N MET A 187 2.41 -12.92 -15.11
CA MET A 187 3.23 -12.15 -14.18
C MET A 187 2.52 -10.89 -13.66
N ALA A 188 1.73 -10.21 -14.49
CA ALA A 188 0.94 -9.05 -14.08
C ALA A 188 -0.07 -9.43 -12.99
N HIS A 189 -0.79 -10.54 -13.20
CA HIS A 189 -1.73 -11.04 -12.19
C HIS A 189 -1.03 -11.55 -10.93
N VAL A 190 0.12 -12.24 -11.06
CA VAL A 190 0.90 -12.63 -9.88
C VAL A 190 1.40 -11.41 -9.10
N LEU A 191 1.84 -10.36 -9.78
CA LEU A 191 2.26 -9.10 -9.15
C LEU A 191 1.12 -8.43 -8.37
N LEU A 192 -0.11 -8.46 -8.92
CA LEU A 192 -1.29 -7.94 -8.25
C LEU A 192 -1.73 -8.81 -7.07
N ASP A 193 -1.85 -10.13 -7.26
CA ASP A 193 -2.38 -11.03 -6.24
C ASP A 193 -1.41 -11.17 -5.05
N THR A 194 -0.10 -11.13 -5.29
CA THR A 194 0.89 -11.06 -4.20
C THR A 194 0.82 -9.74 -3.44
N ALA A 195 0.63 -8.61 -4.14
CA ALA A 195 0.42 -7.32 -3.49
C ALA A 195 -0.85 -7.28 -2.65
N LYS A 196 -1.96 -7.85 -3.14
CA LYS A 196 -3.21 -8.02 -2.37
C LYS A 196 -2.95 -8.79 -1.08
N LEU A 197 -2.29 -9.94 -1.17
CA LEU A 197 -1.99 -10.77 0.01
C LEU A 197 -1.14 -10.04 1.05
N SER A 198 -0.14 -9.26 0.61
CA SER A 198 0.71 -8.46 1.51
C SER A 198 -0.08 -7.39 2.28
N GLU A 199 -1.20 -6.93 1.74
CA GLU A 199 -2.11 -5.97 2.36
C GLU A 199 -3.36 -6.63 2.98
N GLY A 200 -3.34 -7.96 3.15
CA GLY A 200 -4.42 -8.72 3.79
C GLY A 200 -5.67 -8.90 2.92
N ILE A 201 -5.58 -8.60 1.62
CA ILE A 201 -6.67 -8.75 0.65
C ILE A 201 -6.56 -10.12 -0.02
N GLU A 202 -7.65 -10.87 -0.06
CA GLU A 202 -7.66 -12.15 -0.76
C GLU A 202 -7.70 -11.97 -2.28
N PRO A 203 -6.96 -12.79 -3.06
CA PRO A 203 -7.13 -12.87 -4.50
C PRO A 203 -8.56 -13.25 -4.86
N LYS A 204 -9.12 -12.57 -5.86
CA LYS A 204 -10.51 -12.79 -6.33
C LYS A 204 -10.70 -14.22 -6.84
N ASP A 205 -9.70 -14.75 -7.54
CA ASP A 205 -9.66 -16.15 -7.97
C ASP A 205 -8.38 -16.82 -7.45
N LYS A 206 -8.51 -17.45 -6.28
CA LYS A 206 -7.42 -18.20 -5.62
C LYS A 206 -6.93 -19.38 -6.47
N THR A 207 -7.80 -19.96 -7.29
CA THR A 207 -7.47 -21.12 -8.13
C THR A 207 -6.63 -20.68 -9.32
N ALA A 208 -7.04 -19.60 -10.00
CA ALA A 208 -6.25 -18.99 -11.07
C ALA A 208 -4.88 -18.54 -10.57
N PHE A 209 -4.81 -17.88 -9.40
CA PHE A 209 -3.55 -17.49 -8.78
C PHE A 209 -2.63 -18.72 -8.56
N ALA A 210 -3.13 -19.78 -7.91
CA ALA A 210 -2.34 -20.99 -7.67
C ALA A 210 -1.86 -21.65 -8.98
N HIS A 211 -2.69 -21.67 -10.02
CA HIS A 211 -2.30 -22.20 -11.33
C HIS A 211 -1.21 -21.37 -12.01
N ARG A 212 -1.30 -20.03 -11.96
CA ARG A 212 -0.26 -19.13 -12.50
C ARG A 212 1.07 -19.37 -11.79
N ILE A 213 1.07 -19.44 -10.45
CA ILE A 213 2.28 -19.74 -9.67
C ILE A 213 2.88 -21.09 -10.06
N ALA A 214 2.07 -22.15 -10.15
CA ALA A 214 2.55 -23.48 -10.55
C ALA A 214 3.13 -23.49 -11.98
N LYS A 215 2.48 -22.80 -12.92
CA LYS A 215 2.93 -22.65 -14.31
C LYS A 215 4.27 -21.93 -14.39
N LEU A 216 4.43 -20.82 -13.67
CA LEU A 216 5.66 -20.04 -13.63
C LEU A 216 6.80 -20.82 -12.95
N ALA A 217 6.53 -21.49 -11.84
CA ALA A 217 7.51 -22.34 -11.16
C ALA A 217 7.99 -23.48 -12.07
N THR A 218 7.08 -24.09 -12.83
CA THR A 218 7.42 -25.15 -13.80
C THR A 218 8.32 -24.62 -14.92
N LYS A 219 8.12 -23.38 -15.38
CA LYS A 219 8.95 -22.75 -16.41
C LYS A 219 10.36 -22.39 -15.90
N ALA A 220 10.52 -22.20 -14.59
CA ALA A 220 11.78 -21.82 -13.97
C ALA A 220 12.69 -23.01 -13.62
N LEU A 221 12.14 -24.22 -13.49
CA LEU A 221 12.87 -25.48 -13.26
C LEU A 221 13.42 -26.07 -14.56
#